data_AF-A0A968DXF4-F1
#
_entry.id   AF-A0A968DXF4-F1
#
_cell.length_a   1.000
_cell.length_b   1.000
_cell.length_c   1.000
_cell.angle_alpha   90.00
_cell.angle_beta   90.00
_cell.angle_gamma   90.00
#
_symmetry.space_group_name_H-M   'P 1'
#
loop_
_entity.id
_entity.type
_entity.pdbx_description
1 polymer ?
#
loop_
_entity_poly.entity_id
_entity_poly.type
_entity_poly.pdbx_seq_one_letter_code
_entity_poly.pdbx_strand_id
1 'polypeptide(L)'
;MFGGTAAVEQEALVEGDAVVFGGILTIDGVVEGNVVGVGGVVNLKENAIVEGDLTTVAATSNREPGAQVYGQVITGFDSPALTVFPDTFDFPNTFTQFEPIFNPVGFTLWRVIWFIFRTLLWGALAALVAMFLPNPTTRTSQSIVKQPVMAGGVGLLTIVVTPIILLLLAITCILSPISLLGVLALVVAWAFGRIAIGLEIGNRIAKTFDRDWPVPLAAGV
;
A
#
# COMPACT_ATOMS: atom_id res chain seq x y z
N MET A 1 10.99 15.58 26.67
CA MET A 1 9.66 15.51 27.32
C MET A 1 8.79 14.53 26.56
N PHE A 2 8.03 13.67 27.27
CA PHE A 2 7.09 12.73 26.68
C PHE A 2 5.67 13.07 27.12
N GLY A 3 4.88 13.66 26.22
CA GLY A 3 3.52 14.13 26.48
C GLY A 3 3.43 15.33 27.43
N GLY A 4 2.41 16.19 27.24
CA GLY A 4 2.17 17.36 28.10
C GLY A 4 2.62 18.70 27.50
N THR A 5 2.69 19.73 28.33
CA THR A 5 3.06 21.10 27.94
C THR A 5 4.37 21.54 28.60
N ALA A 6 5.38 21.92 27.82
CA ALA A 6 6.62 22.52 28.29
C ALA A 6 6.73 23.96 27.80
N ALA A 7 7.25 24.84 28.64
CA ALA A 7 7.53 26.24 28.33
C ALA A 7 8.98 26.58 28.72
N VAL A 8 9.68 27.25 27.81
CA VAL A 8 10.97 27.90 28.05
C VAL A 8 10.69 29.40 28.07
N GLU A 9 10.88 30.03 29.22
CA GLU A 9 10.58 31.46 29.45
C GLU A 9 11.67 32.39 28.88
N GLN A 10 11.39 33.69 28.77
CA GLN A 10 12.24 34.69 28.09
C GLN A 10 13.69 34.80 28.60
N GLU A 11 13.92 34.48 29.88
CA GLU A 11 15.25 34.49 30.51
C GLU A 11 15.83 33.08 30.73
N ALA A 12 15.16 32.05 30.22
CA ALA A 12 15.60 30.68 30.38
C ALA A 12 16.59 30.30 29.27
N LEU A 13 17.72 29.73 29.68
CA LEU A 13 18.73 29.13 28.81
C LEU A 13 18.58 27.60 28.87
N VAL A 14 18.42 26.96 27.73
CA VAL A 14 18.49 25.51 27.58
C VAL A 14 19.85 25.15 26.98
N GLU A 15 20.77 24.74 27.85
CA GLU A 15 22.08 24.22 27.48
C GLU A 15 21.92 22.77 26.94
N GLY A 16 21.59 22.65 25.65
CA GLY A 16 21.46 21.37 24.96
C GLY A 16 20.20 21.22 24.11
N ASP A 17 19.86 19.98 23.77
CA ASP A 17 18.75 19.66 22.86
C ASP A 17 17.39 19.66 23.58
N ALA A 18 16.40 20.33 23.00
CA ALA A 18 15.03 20.36 23.47
C ALA A 18 14.14 19.42 22.64
N VAL A 19 13.81 18.26 23.21
CA VAL A 19 13.00 17.24 22.51
C VAL A 19 11.61 17.10 23.12
N VAL A 20 10.56 17.21 22.31
CA VAL A 20 9.16 16.97 22.68
C VAL A 20 8.53 15.87 21.83
N PHE A 21 7.94 14.88 22.49
CA PHE A 21 7.15 13.82 21.83
C PHE A 21 5.69 13.92 22.27
N GLY A 22 4.76 14.13 21.34
CA GLY A 22 3.32 14.07 21.59
C GLY A 22 2.77 15.17 22.52
N GLY A 23 3.33 16.38 22.47
CA GLY A 23 2.99 17.47 23.40
C GLY A 23 3.13 18.86 22.79
N ILE A 24 3.00 19.89 23.64
CA ILE A 24 3.18 21.30 23.25
C ILE A 24 4.47 21.82 23.86
N LEU A 25 5.37 22.35 23.03
CA LEU A 25 6.58 23.05 23.44
C LEU A 25 6.43 24.53 23.09
N THR A 26 6.53 25.43 24.06
CA THR A 26 6.58 26.87 23.83
C THR A 26 7.96 27.38 24.22
N ILE A 27 8.63 28.09 23.33
CA ILE A 27 9.97 28.64 23.55
C ILE A 27 9.87 30.15 23.41
N ASP A 28 10.27 30.88 24.44
CA ASP A 28 10.48 32.33 24.44
C ASP A 28 11.90 32.71 24.90
N GLY A 29 12.72 31.72 25.30
CA GLY A 29 14.12 31.92 25.69
C GLY A 29 15.13 31.41 24.66
N VAL A 30 16.34 31.11 25.13
CA VAL A 30 17.46 30.66 24.28
C VAL A 30 17.66 29.14 24.41
N VAL A 31 17.79 28.47 23.27
CA VAL A 31 18.14 27.05 23.17
C VAL A 31 19.44 26.94 22.37
N GLU A 32 20.52 26.53 23.02
CA GLU A 32 21.84 26.41 22.38
C GLU A 32 21.95 25.16 21.48
N GLY A 33 21.11 24.16 21.72
CA GLY A 33 21.08 22.92 20.94
C GLY A 33 19.97 22.86 19.89
N ASN A 34 19.62 21.64 19.51
CA ASN A 34 18.59 21.35 18.53
C ASN A 34 17.20 21.28 19.18
N VAL A 35 16.19 21.73 18.47
CA VAL A 35 14.78 21.60 18.89
C VAL A 35 14.11 20.53 18.04
N VAL A 36 13.66 19.46 18.68
CA VAL A 36 13.02 18.32 17.98
C VAL A 36 11.59 18.14 18.50
N GLY A 37 10.61 18.34 17.63
CA GLY A 37 9.19 18.11 17.93
C GLY A 37 8.63 16.94 17.12
N VAL A 38 8.11 15.92 17.80
CA VAL A 38 7.51 14.73 17.16
C VAL A 38 6.05 14.59 17.57
N GLY A 39 5.11 14.63 16.63
CA GLY A 39 3.69 14.37 16.88
C GLY A 39 2.97 15.40 17.78
N GLY A 40 3.36 16.67 17.75
CA GLY A 40 2.88 17.71 18.66
C GLY A 40 2.90 19.13 18.06
N VAL A 41 2.99 20.16 18.92
CA VAL A 41 3.06 21.57 18.51
C VAL A 41 4.31 22.23 19.11
N VAL A 42 5.08 22.92 18.29
CA VAL A 42 6.23 23.74 18.72
C VAL A 42 5.94 25.21 18.43
N ASN A 43 5.80 26.03 19.46
CA ASN A 43 5.59 27.47 19.37
C ASN A 43 6.89 28.21 19.70
N LEU A 44 7.41 28.98 18.76
CA LEU A 44 8.54 29.88 18.96
C LEU A 44 8.00 31.30 19.07
N LYS A 45 8.15 31.89 20.26
CA LYS A 45 7.72 33.25 20.61
C LYS A 45 8.71 34.30 20.10
N GLU A 46 8.33 35.56 20.19
CA GLU A 46 9.12 36.70 19.69
C GLU A 46 10.59 36.71 20.13
N ASN A 47 10.92 36.21 21.33
CA ASN A 47 12.31 36.22 21.82
C ASN A 47 13.03 34.87 21.69
N ALA A 48 12.39 33.89 21.04
CA ALA A 48 12.94 32.55 20.92
C ALA A 48 14.20 32.56 20.04
N ILE A 49 15.32 32.09 20.59
CA ILE A 49 16.59 31.92 19.85
C ILE A 49 16.95 30.44 19.89
N VAL A 50 17.03 29.82 18.72
CA VAL A 50 17.50 28.44 18.55
C VAL A 50 18.81 28.49 17.78
N GLU A 51 19.91 28.13 18.42
CA GLU A 51 21.24 28.13 17.80
C GLU A 51 21.46 26.90 16.90
N GLY A 52 20.82 25.78 17.21
CA GLY A 52 20.85 24.55 16.42
C GLY A 52 19.73 24.43 15.38
N ASP A 53 19.47 23.18 14.98
CA ASP A 53 18.45 22.83 13.99
C ASP A 53 17.05 22.72 14.64
N LEU A 54 16.03 23.18 13.91
CA LEU A 54 14.63 22.97 14.26
C LEU A 54 14.05 21.85 13.41
N THR A 55 13.82 20.68 14.02
CA THR A 55 13.25 19.51 13.37
C THR A 55 11.82 19.26 13.85
N THR A 56 10.85 19.22 12.93
CA THR A 56 9.46 18.86 13.25
C THR A 56 8.96 17.68 12.42
N VAL A 57 8.71 16.55 13.09
CA VAL A 57 8.21 15.30 12.49
C VAL A 57 6.76 15.10 12.87
N ALA A 58 5.85 15.12 11.89
CA ALA A 58 4.41 15.03 12.13
C ALA A 58 3.91 16.02 13.22
N ALA A 59 4.58 17.17 13.34
CA ALA A 59 4.33 18.21 14.34
C ALA A 59 4.20 19.56 13.64
N THR A 60 3.39 20.46 14.21
CA THR A 60 3.22 21.82 13.67
C THR A 60 4.19 22.80 14.35
N SER A 61 4.96 23.55 13.57
CA SER A 61 5.77 24.67 14.06
C SER A 61 5.05 25.99 13.82
N ASN A 62 4.93 26.82 14.87
CA ASN A 62 4.40 28.17 14.80
C ASN A 62 5.50 29.15 15.24
N ARG A 63 5.92 30.02 14.33
CA ARG A 63 7.07 30.93 14.54
C ARG A 63 6.57 32.37 14.50
N GLU A 64 6.69 33.07 15.62
CA GLU A 64 6.39 34.49 15.69
C GLU A 64 7.51 35.32 15.00
N PRO A 65 7.21 36.55 14.50
CA PRO A 65 8.14 37.31 13.67
C PRO A 65 9.52 37.60 14.28
N GLY A 66 9.64 37.62 15.61
CA GLY A 66 10.93 37.85 16.30
C GLY A 66 11.78 36.60 16.54
N ALA A 67 11.19 35.40 16.42
CA ALA A 67 11.90 34.16 16.68
C ALA A 67 13.05 33.95 15.67
N GLN A 68 14.22 33.54 16.14
CA GLN A 68 15.42 33.29 15.34
C GLN A 68 15.85 31.83 15.44
N VAL A 69 16.10 31.21 14.29
CA VAL A 69 16.67 29.85 14.18
C VAL A 69 17.89 29.97 13.31
N TYR A 70 19.07 29.72 13.87
CA TYR A 70 20.35 29.85 13.19
C TYR A 70 20.72 28.59 12.38
N GLY A 71 20.24 27.41 12.80
CA GLY A 71 20.38 26.16 12.05
C GLY A 71 19.33 25.98 10.95
N GLN A 72 19.21 24.73 10.47
CA GLN A 72 18.24 24.34 9.46
C GLN A 72 16.85 24.12 10.04
N VAL A 73 15.82 24.51 9.30
CA VAL A 73 14.43 24.20 9.63
C VAL A 73 14.00 23.01 8.81
N ILE A 74 13.98 21.84 9.45
CA ILE A 74 13.66 20.55 8.83
C ILE A 74 12.22 20.20 9.21
N THR A 75 11.32 20.26 8.22
CA THR A 75 9.90 19.94 8.41
C THR A 75 9.57 18.65 7.67
N GLY A 76 8.87 17.72 8.33
CA GLY A 76 8.47 16.44 7.76
C GLY A 76 9.28 15.25 8.29
N PHE A 77 9.16 14.10 7.61
CA PHE A 77 9.86 12.86 7.99
C PHE A 77 11.28 12.77 7.40
N ASP A 78 11.71 13.80 6.69
CA ASP A 78 13.02 13.87 6.04
C ASP A 78 14.08 14.43 7.02
N SER A 79 14.12 13.88 8.23
CA SER A 79 15.00 14.36 9.31
C SER A 79 16.10 13.36 9.64
N PRO A 80 17.37 13.80 9.77
CA PRO A 80 18.48 12.96 10.19
C PRO A 80 18.37 12.49 11.66
N ALA A 81 17.41 13.01 12.44
CA ALA A 81 17.13 12.53 13.80
C ALA A 81 16.29 11.23 13.82
N LEU A 82 15.62 10.87 12.71
CA LEU A 82 14.77 9.68 12.62
C LEU A 82 15.51 8.41 12.18
N THR A 83 16.77 8.51 11.75
CA THR A 83 17.61 7.34 11.36
C THR A 83 18.02 6.45 12.54
N VAL A 84 17.64 6.81 13.77
CA VAL A 84 17.84 5.97 14.97
C VAL A 84 16.69 4.95 15.15
N PHE A 85 15.57 5.10 14.44
CA PHE A 85 14.51 4.10 14.41
C PHE A 85 14.81 3.06 13.33
N PRO A 86 14.81 1.75 13.64
CA PRO A 86 15.06 0.70 12.65
C PRO A 86 14.01 0.76 11.53
N ASP A 87 14.47 0.69 10.27
CA ASP A 87 13.72 0.74 8.99
C ASP A 87 12.54 -0.25 8.86
N THR A 88 12.22 -0.99 9.90
CA THR A 88 11.15 -2.00 9.97
C THR A 88 9.74 -1.44 10.20
N PHE A 89 9.62 -0.14 10.50
CA PHE A 89 8.32 0.52 10.64
C PHE A 89 8.04 1.41 9.43
N ASP A 90 7.58 0.77 8.34
CA ASP A 90 7.09 1.44 7.14
C ASP A 90 5.75 2.11 7.48
N PHE A 91 5.82 3.32 8.04
CA PHE A 91 4.65 4.15 8.20
C PHE A 91 4.23 4.60 6.80
N PRO A 92 3.03 4.20 6.31
CA PRO A 92 2.58 4.66 5.02
C PRO A 92 2.59 6.19 5.04
N ASN A 93 3.39 6.73 4.13
CA ASN A 93 3.75 8.15 3.92
C ASN A 93 2.53 8.96 3.43
N THR A 94 1.33 8.51 3.75
CA THR A 94 0.05 9.13 3.40
C THR A 94 -0.11 10.51 4.06
N PHE A 95 0.69 10.80 5.10
CA PHE A 95 0.67 12.08 5.81
C PHE A 95 1.73 13.10 5.35
N THR A 96 2.69 12.72 4.50
CA THR A 96 3.75 13.64 4.02
C THR A 96 3.45 14.31 2.69
N GLN A 97 2.37 13.97 2.01
CA GLN A 97 1.98 14.59 0.74
C GLN A 97 1.15 15.88 0.92
N PHE A 98 1.45 16.69 1.93
CA PHE A 98 1.13 18.11 1.87
C PHE A 98 2.17 18.78 0.96
N GLU A 99 2.01 18.56 -0.34
CA GLU A 99 2.65 19.34 -1.38
C GLU A 99 2.50 20.85 -1.06
N PRO A 100 3.56 21.64 -1.19
CA PRO A 100 3.54 23.07 -0.91
C PRO A 100 2.41 23.76 -1.70
N ILE A 101 1.71 24.62 -0.98
CA ILE A 101 0.48 25.32 -1.35
C ILE A 101 0.76 26.32 -2.48
N PHE A 102 0.92 25.83 -3.71
CA PHE A 102 0.91 26.65 -4.91
C PHE A 102 0.24 25.89 -6.06
N ASN A 103 -1.11 25.85 -6.10
CA ASN A 103 -1.91 25.84 -7.34
C ASN A 103 -3.45 25.80 -7.09
N PRO A 104 -4.29 26.20 -8.08
CA PRO A 104 -5.45 27.04 -7.90
C PRO A 104 -6.69 26.27 -7.42
N VAL A 105 -7.60 27.00 -6.78
CA VAL A 105 -8.92 26.61 -6.24
C VAL A 105 -9.76 25.58 -7.04
N GLY A 106 -9.49 25.37 -8.33
CA GLY A 106 -10.14 24.33 -9.15
C GLY A 106 -9.74 22.88 -8.83
N PHE A 107 -8.48 22.61 -8.45
CA PHE A 107 -8.00 21.23 -8.24
C PHE A 107 -8.44 20.65 -6.88
N THR A 108 -8.63 21.51 -5.87
CA THR A 108 -9.09 21.10 -4.52
C THR A 108 -10.55 20.64 -4.52
N LEU A 109 -11.44 21.32 -5.24
CA LEU A 109 -12.84 20.92 -5.34
C LEU A 109 -12.99 19.55 -6.01
N TRP A 110 -12.18 19.27 -7.04
CA TRP A 110 -12.17 17.97 -7.72
C TRP A 110 -11.70 16.84 -6.80
N ARG A 111 -10.72 17.09 -5.93
CA ARG A 111 -10.25 16.10 -4.95
C ARG A 111 -11.31 15.80 -3.88
N VAL A 112 -12.01 16.84 -3.41
CA VAL A 112 -13.09 16.70 -2.42
C VAL A 112 -14.31 16.00 -3.02
N ILE A 113 -14.72 16.35 -4.25
CA ILE A 113 -15.86 15.70 -4.91
C ILE A 113 -15.58 14.21 -5.13
N TRP A 114 -14.35 13.85 -5.53
CA TRP A 114 -13.95 12.47 -5.71
C TRP A 114 -13.94 11.67 -4.40
N PHE A 115 -13.52 12.30 -3.30
CA PHE A 115 -13.54 11.70 -1.97
C PHE A 115 -14.97 11.45 -1.47
N ILE A 116 -15.87 12.43 -1.63
CA ILE A 116 -17.30 12.29 -1.31
C ILE A 116 -17.92 11.19 -2.16
N PHE A 117 -17.64 11.19 -3.47
CA PHE A 117 -18.15 10.18 -4.38
C PHE A 117 -17.71 8.77 -3.97
N ARG A 118 -16.43 8.56 -3.66
CA ARG A 118 -15.92 7.26 -3.19
C ARG A 118 -16.61 6.80 -1.91
N THR A 119 -16.79 7.69 -0.94
CA THR A 119 -17.42 7.38 0.34
C THR A 119 -18.90 7.06 0.17
N LEU A 120 -19.60 7.82 -0.68
CA LEU A 120 -20.99 7.56 -1.05
C LEU A 120 -21.13 6.22 -1.76
N LEU A 121 -20.20 5.87 -2.64
CA LEU A 121 -20.20 4.61 -3.37
C LEU A 121 -20.02 3.42 -2.42
N TRP A 122 -19.10 3.50 -1.47
CA TRP A 122 -18.96 2.49 -0.40
C TRP A 122 -20.20 2.39 0.50
N GLY A 123 -20.79 3.52 0.88
CA GLY A 123 -22.04 3.55 1.65
C GLY A 123 -23.22 2.94 0.89
N ALA A 124 -23.34 3.24 -0.41
CA ALA A 124 -24.36 2.67 -1.28
C ALA A 124 -24.16 1.16 -1.48
N LEU A 125 -22.91 0.71 -1.62
CA LEU A 125 -22.58 -0.72 -1.71
C LEU A 125 -22.94 -1.45 -0.41
N ALA A 126 -22.63 -0.86 0.75
CA ALA A 126 -23.02 -1.39 2.06
C ALA A 126 -24.55 -1.46 2.21
N ALA A 127 -25.29 -0.42 1.76
CA ALA A 127 -26.74 -0.41 1.76
C ALA A 127 -27.34 -1.47 0.83
N LEU A 128 -26.76 -1.65 -0.37
CA LEU A 128 -27.14 -2.71 -1.31
C LEU A 128 -26.95 -4.11 -0.71
N VAL A 129 -25.80 -4.36 -0.08
CA VAL A 129 -25.53 -5.63 0.61
C VAL A 129 -26.52 -5.84 1.75
N ALA A 130 -26.81 -4.81 2.55
CA ALA A 130 -27.79 -4.91 3.63
C ALA A 130 -29.21 -5.21 3.11
N MET A 131 -29.58 -4.67 1.95
CA MET A 131 -30.90 -4.86 1.33
C MET A 131 -31.04 -6.22 0.65
N PHE A 132 -30.00 -6.72 -0.02
CA PHE A 132 -30.03 -8.00 -0.74
C PHE A 132 -29.66 -9.22 0.12
N LEU A 133 -28.89 -9.04 1.21
CA LEU A 133 -28.49 -10.12 2.13
C LEU A 133 -28.82 -9.79 3.62
N PRO A 134 -30.10 -9.54 3.98
CA PRO A 134 -30.48 -9.14 5.35
C PRO A 134 -30.27 -10.27 6.39
N ASN A 135 -30.44 -11.53 5.98
CA ASN A 135 -30.46 -12.69 6.89
C ASN A 135 -29.07 -13.19 7.39
N PRO A 136 -28.01 -13.27 6.57
CA PRO A 136 -26.69 -13.70 7.05
C PRO A 136 -26.04 -12.69 8.01
N THR A 137 -26.32 -11.39 7.85
CA THR A 137 -25.72 -10.30 8.66
C THR A 137 -26.25 -10.29 10.10
N THR A 138 -27.56 -10.45 10.31
CA THR A 138 -28.17 -10.48 11.65
C THR A 138 -27.87 -11.77 12.41
N ARG A 139 -27.78 -12.92 11.72
CA ARG A 139 -27.41 -14.20 12.34
C ARG A 139 -25.94 -14.24 12.80
N THR A 140 -25.04 -13.61 12.04
CA THR A 140 -23.62 -13.51 12.42
C THR A 140 -23.44 -12.54 13.59
N SER A 141 -24.15 -11.40 13.59
CA SER A 141 -24.11 -10.42 14.69
C SER A 141 -24.59 -10.99 16.02
N GLN A 142 -25.72 -11.73 16.04
CA GLN A 142 -26.22 -12.34 17.28
C GLN A 142 -25.35 -13.50 17.78
N SER A 143 -24.63 -14.20 16.89
CA SER A 143 -23.72 -15.29 17.26
C SER A 143 -22.43 -14.78 17.90
N ILE A 144 -21.92 -13.62 17.46
CA ILE A 144 -20.75 -12.96 18.07
C ILE A 144 -21.05 -12.56 19.52
N VAL A 145 -22.26 -12.06 19.80
CA VAL A 145 -22.64 -11.62 21.16
C VAL A 145 -22.93 -12.81 22.09
N LYS A 146 -23.53 -13.90 21.58
CA LYS A 146 -23.86 -15.07 22.41
C LYS A 146 -22.68 -15.98 22.70
N GLN A 147 -21.73 -16.14 21.77
CA GLN A 147 -20.57 -17.02 21.92
C GLN A 147 -19.32 -16.43 21.23
N PRO A 148 -18.66 -15.43 21.86
CA PRO A 148 -17.52 -14.72 21.26
C PRO A 148 -16.30 -15.63 21.01
N VAL A 149 -16.07 -16.63 21.87
CA VAL A 149 -14.93 -17.56 21.73
C VAL A 149 -15.08 -18.48 20.52
N MET A 150 -16.29 -19.01 20.27
CA MET A 150 -16.55 -19.86 19.09
C MET A 150 -16.54 -19.04 17.81
N ALA A 151 -17.11 -17.83 17.82
CA ALA A 151 -17.08 -16.91 16.68
C ALA A 151 -15.66 -16.46 16.34
N GLY A 152 -14.84 -16.14 17.35
CA GLY A 152 -13.43 -15.81 17.20
C GLY A 152 -12.60 -16.98 16.66
N GLY A 153 -12.85 -18.20 17.15
CA GLY A 153 -12.20 -19.42 16.66
C GLY A 153 -12.47 -19.68 15.19
N VAL A 154 -13.72 -19.57 14.75
CA VAL A 154 -14.09 -19.73 13.32
C VAL A 154 -13.49 -18.61 12.48
N GLY A 155 -13.47 -17.37 12.96
CA GLY A 155 -12.82 -16.25 12.28
C GLY A 155 -11.31 -16.45 12.11
N LEU A 156 -10.62 -16.90 13.16
CA LEU A 156 -9.19 -17.20 13.12
C LEU A 156 -8.88 -18.37 12.17
N LEU A 157 -9.71 -19.42 12.19
CA LEU A 157 -9.59 -20.55 11.28
C LEU A 157 -9.81 -20.09 9.83
N THR A 158 -10.77 -19.17 9.60
CA THR A 158 -11.02 -18.59 8.28
C THR A 158 -9.82 -17.77 7.80
N ILE A 159 -9.16 -16.99 8.67
CA ILE A 159 -7.93 -16.26 8.32
C ILE A 159 -6.82 -17.20 7.81
N VAL A 160 -6.70 -18.40 8.37
CA VAL A 160 -5.68 -19.39 7.96
C VAL A 160 -6.13 -20.19 6.73
N VAL A 161 -7.41 -20.55 6.65
CA VAL A 161 -7.95 -21.40 5.58
C VAL A 161 -8.18 -20.60 4.29
N THR A 162 -8.56 -19.32 4.39
CA THR A 162 -8.80 -18.45 3.24
C THR A 162 -7.59 -18.36 2.29
N PRO A 163 -6.36 -18.07 2.74
CA PRO A 163 -5.21 -18.03 1.83
C PRO A 163 -4.93 -19.39 1.18
N ILE A 164 -5.16 -20.51 1.89
CA ILE A 164 -5.00 -21.86 1.32
C ILE A 164 -6.01 -22.09 0.18
N ILE A 165 -7.29 -21.75 0.40
CA ILE A 165 -8.34 -21.87 -0.62
C ILE A 165 -8.06 -20.93 -1.79
N LEU A 166 -7.64 -19.70 -1.53
CA LEU A 166 -7.31 -18.70 -2.56
C LEU A 166 -6.13 -19.19 -3.41
N LEU A 167 -5.12 -19.80 -2.80
CA LEU A 167 -3.98 -20.39 -3.49
C LEU A 167 -4.39 -21.60 -4.35
N LEU A 168 -5.25 -22.49 -3.83
CA LEU A 168 -5.84 -23.59 -4.61
C LEU A 168 -6.61 -23.06 -5.83
N LEU A 169 -7.47 -22.06 -5.61
CA LEU A 169 -8.23 -21.40 -6.68
C LEU A 169 -7.31 -20.76 -7.72
N ALA A 170 -6.25 -20.08 -7.29
CA ALA A 170 -5.25 -19.48 -8.17
C ALA A 170 -4.56 -20.54 -9.04
N ILE A 171 -4.15 -21.68 -8.46
CA ILE A 171 -3.58 -22.79 -9.22
C ILE A 171 -4.57 -23.30 -10.26
N THR A 172 -5.83 -23.57 -9.90
CA THR A 172 -6.84 -24.02 -10.88
C THR A 172 -7.15 -22.98 -11.95
N CYS A 173 -7.13 -21.69 -11.61
CA CYS A 173 -7.38 -20.61 -12.55
C CYS A 173 -6.23 -20.48 -13.57
N ILE A 174 -4.98 -20.68 -13.14
CA ILE A 174 -3.79 -20.73 -14.00
C ILE A 174 -3.76 -22.02 -14.84
N LEU A 175 -4.25 -23.14 -14.30
CA LEU A 175 -4.28 -24.40 -15.01
C LEU A 175 -5.28 -24.41 -16.18
N SER A 176 -6.36 -23.61 -16.10
CA SER A 176 -7.35 -23.47 -17.18
C SER A 176 -6.75 -23.03 -18.53
N PRO A 177 -6.03 -21.89 -18.64
CA PRO A 177 -5.40 -21.48 -19.90
C PRO A 177 -4.28 -22.44 -20.34
N ILE A 178 -3.53 -23.01 -19.40
CA ILE A 178 -2.48 -24.00 -19.70
C ILE A 178 -3.09 -25.29 -20.29
N SER A 179 -4.20 -25.77 -19.74
CA SER A 179 -4.90 -26.94 -20.26
C SER A 179 -5.40 -26.69 -21.68
N LEU A 180 -5.89 -25.49 -21.99
CA LEU A 180 -6.33 -25.13 -23.34
C LEU A 180 -5.16 -25.14 -24.34
N LEU A 181 -4.01 -24.58 -23.96
CA LEU A 181 -2.77 -24.64 -24.74
C LEU A 181 -2.28 -26.08 -24.94
N GLY A 182 -2.38 -26.92 -23.89
CA GLY A 182 -2.02 -28.34 -23.94
C GLY A 182 -2.85 -29.12 -24.95
N VAL A 183 -4.16 -28.87 -25.02
CA VAL A 183 -5.05 -29.49 -26.02
C VAL A 183 -4.64 -29.07 -27.44
N LEU A 184 -4.34 -27.80 -27.65
CA LEU A 184 -3.89 -27.31 -28.96
C LEU A 184 -2.58 -27.98 -29.39
N ALA A 185 -1.60 -28.10 -28.47
CA ALA A 185 -0.35 -28.82 -28.73
C ALA A 185 -0.59 -30.30 -29.06
N LEU A 186 -1.53 -30.95 -28.38
CA LEU A 186 -1.93 -32.34 -28.66
C LEU A 186 -2.53 -32.50 -30.06
N VAL A 187 -3.37 -31.56 -30.51
CA VAL A 187 -3.93 -31.57 -31.86
C VAL A 187 -2.83 -31.46 -32.92
N VAL A 188 -1.87 -30.56 -32.71
CA VAL A 188 -0.72 -30.39 -33.61
C VAL A 188 0.13 -31.66 -33.64
N ALA A 189 0.48 -32.23 -32.49
CA ALA A 189 1.23 -33.48 -32.40
C ALA A 189 0.50 -34.65 -33.10
N TRP A 190 -0.82 -34.73 -32.93
CA TRP A 190 -1.64 -35.74 -33.60
C TRP A 190 -1.65 -35.57 -35.12
N ALA A 191 -1.76 -34.34 -35.62
CA ALA A 191 -1.67 -34.03 -37.04
C ALA A 191 -0.30 -34.40 -37.62
N PHE A 192 0.80 -34.07 -36.94
CA PHE A 192 2.14 -34.50 -37.34
C PHE A 192 2.28 -36.03 -37.35
N GLY A 193 1.72 -36.73 -36.37
CA GLY A 193 1.69 -38.19 -36.34
C GLY A 193 1.00 -38.79 -37.57
N ARG A 194 -0.12 -38.21 -38.01
CA ARG A 194 -0.82 -38.62 -39.24
C ARG A 194 0.04 -38.38 -40.49
N ILE A 195 0.66 -37.21 -40.60
CA ILE A 195 1.53 -36.86 -41.74
C ILE A 195 2.73 -37.80 -41.83
N ALA A 196 3.36 -38.14 -40.70
CA ALA A 196 4.49 -39.07 -40.66
C ALA A 196 4.10 -40.49 -41.12
N ILE A 197 2.93 -40.96 -40.70
CA ILE A 197 2.40 -42.26 -41.14
C ILE A 197 2.09 -42.23 -42.65
N GLY A 198 1.45 -41.16 -43.14
CA GLY A 198 1.14 -40.99 -44.57
C GLY A 198 2.40 -40.96 -45.43
N LEU A 199 3.45 -40.26 -44.98
CA LEU A 199 4.74 -40.21 -45.67
C LEU A 199 5.42 -41.58 -45.74
N GLU A 200 5.45 -42.35 -44.65
CA GLU A 200 6.06 -43.69 -44.65
C GLU A 200 5.28 -44.67 -45.54
N ILE A 201 3.95 -44.63 -45.50
CA ILE A 201 3.08 -45.45 -46.36
C ILE A 201 3.24 -45.03 -47.83
N GLY A 202 3.21 -43.74 -48.13
CA GLY A 202 3.40 -43.19 -49.47
C GLY A 202 4.77 -43.55 -50.05
N ASN A 203 5.83 -43.51 -49.25
CA ASN A 203 7.18 -43.86 -49.68
C ASN A 203 7.35 -45.37 -49.95
N ARG A 204 6.66 -46.21 -49.18
CA ARG A 204 6.61 -47.68 -49.42
C ARG A 204 5.82 -48.04 -50.67
N ILE A 205 4.72 -47.34 -50.93
CA ILE A 205 3.92 -47.54 -52.14
C ILE A 205 4.66 -47.01 -53.38
N ALA A 206 5.30 -45.83 -53.30
CA ALA A 206 6.08 -45.23 -54.38
C ALA A 206 7.26 -46.11 -54.81
N LYS A 207 7.99 -46.71 -53.86
CA LYS A 207 9.07 -47.68 -54.14
C LYS A 207 8.59 -48.95 -54.84
N THR A 208 7.31 -49.30 -54.71
CA THR A 208 6.74 -50.48 -55.38
C THR A 208 6.32 -50.18 -56.82
N PHE A 209 6.18 -48.91 -57.19
CA PHE A 209 5.70 -48.44 -58.50
C PHE A 209 6.78 -47.80 -59.40
N ASP A 210 8.05 -47.78 -58.98
CA ASP A 210 9.23 -47.35 -59.76
C ASP A 210 9.07 -45.99 -60.48
N ARG A 211 8.39 -45.03 -59.83
CA ARG A 211 8.34 -43.63 -60.23
C ARG A 211 8.61 -42.73 -59.03
N ASP A 212 9.46 -41.73 -59.21
CA ASP A 212 9.70 -40.66 -58.25
C ASP A 212 8.53 -39.67 -58.26
N TRP A 213 7.71 -39.68 -57.20
CA TRP A 213 6.65 -38.69 -57.02
C TRP A 213 7.13 -37.55 -56.11
N PRO A 214 6.86 -36.28 -56.46
CA PRO A 214 7.22 -35.14 -55.61
C PRO A 214 6.54 -35.21 -54.23
N VAL A 215 7.32 -34.86 -53.20
CA VAL A 215 7.00 -34.88 -51.76
C VAL A 215 5.60 -34.33 -51.36
N PRO A 216 5.01 -33.31 -52.02
CA PRO A 216 3.70 -32.78 -51.62
C PRO A 216 2.51 -33.76 -51.80
N LEU A 217 2.58 -34.73 -52.71
CA LEU A 217 1.47 -35.65 -53.00
C LEU A 217 1.41 -36.86 -52.04
N ALA A 218 2.55 -37.26 -51.46
CA ALA A 218 2.61 -38.36 -50.49
C ALA A 218 2.12 -37.95 -49.09
N ALA A 219 2.11 -36.64 -48.78
CA ALA A 219 1.67 -36.11 -47.49
C ALA A 219 0.13 -35.90 -47.40
N GLY A 220 -0.61 -36.11 -48.49
CA GLY A 220 -2.03 -35.76 -48.63
C GLY A 220 -3.03 -36.91 -48.48
N VAL A 221 -2.61 -38.10 -48.05
CA VAL A 221 -3.47 -39.29 -47.81
C VAL A 221 -3.49 -39.65 -46.32
#